data_AF-A0A2H6JX39-F1
#
_entry.id   AF-A0A2H6JX39-F1
#
_cell.length_a   1.000
_cell.length_b   1.000
_cell.length_c   1.000
_cell.angle_alpha   90.00
_cell.angle_beta   90.00
_cell.angle_gamma   90.00
#
_symmetry.space_group_name_H-M   'P 1'
#
loop_
_entity.id
_entity.type
_entity.pdbx_description
1 polymer ?
#
loop_
_entity_poly.entity_id
_entity_poly.type
_entity_poly.pdbx_seq_one_letter_code
_entity_poly.pdbx_strand_id
1 'polypeptide(L)'
;MATQTRRNNRSIQTNRVGFKPSIRRQRYELQPNDLVRYLKSIFRVKGVHCYGKYVIIKDKIGKTFDINVKKVELVKYGKGIQF
;
A
#
# COMPACT_ATOMS: atom_id res chain seq x y z
N MET A 1 28.14 -7.20 5.95
CA MET A 1 26.84 -6.50 6.05
C MET A 1 25.97 -6.99 4.90
N ALA A 2 24.80 -7.58 5.18
CA ALA A 2 23.98 -8.19 4.13
C ALA A 2 23.13 -7.12 3.42
N THR A 3 23.42 -6.87 2.15
CA THR A 3 22.63 -5.96 1.30
C THR A 3 21.30 -6.63 0.94
N GLN A 4 20.20 -6.07 1.44
CA GLN A 4 18.87 -6.64 1.23
C GLN A 4 18.33 -6.29 -0.16
N THR A 5 18.35 -7.25 -1.09
CA THR A 5 17.97 -7.07 -2.51
C THR A 5 16.48 -7.24 -2.81
N ARG A 6 15.69 -7.75 -1.85
CA ARG A 6 14.23 -7.98 -2.01
C ARG A 6 13.42 -7.07 -1.10
N ARG A 7 12.34 -6.49 -1.64
CA ARG A 7 11.37 -5.64 -0.93
C ARG A 7 10.76 -6.24 0.36
N ASN A 8 10.87 -7.55 0.62
CA ASN A 8 10.10 -8.25 1.65
C ASN A 8 10.89 -9.36 2.39
N ASN A 9 10.85 -9.38 3.72
CA ASN A 9 11.19 -10.52 4.60
C ASN A 9 9.95 -11.33 4.99
N ARG A 10 9.09 -11.70 4.03
CA ARG A 10 7.80 -12.38 4.31
C ARG A 10 7.91 -13.86 4.64
N SER A 11 9.05 -14.50 4.36
CA SER A 11 9.31 -15.91 4.72
C SER A 11 9.45 -16.13 6.23
N ILE A 12 9.69 -15.06 7.01
CA ILE A 12 9.91 -15.13 8.48
C ILE A 12 8.56 -15.16 9.24
N GLN A 13 7.42 -14.94 8.57
CA GLN A 13 6.13 -14.80 9.24
C GLN A 13 5.49 -16.16 9.61
N THR A 14 5.00 -16.27 10.84
CA THR A 14 4.36 -17.48 11.38
C THR A 14 2.97 -17.67 10.76
N ASN A 15 2.90 -18.56 9.77
CA ASN A 15 1.63 -18.99 9.17
C ASN A 15 0.97 -20.02 10.09
N ARG A 16 -0.03 -19.60 10.87
CA ARG A 16 -0.82 -20.50 11.73
C ARG A 16 -1.97 -21.12 10.93
N VAL A 17 -2.17 -22.43 11.08
CA VAL A 17 -3.33 -23.18 10.57
C VAL A 17 -4.20 -23.52 11.80
N GLY A 18 -5.44 -23.04 11.85
CA GLY A 18 -6.35 -23.26 12.99
C GLY A 18 -7.28 -22.07 13.26
N PHE A 19 -7.90 -22.04 14.45
CA PHE A 19 -8.87 -21.01 14.87
C PHE A 19 -8.26 -19.62 15.08
N LYS A 20 -6.95 -19.53 15.30
CA LYS A 20 -6.28 -18.25 15.55
C LYS A 20 -6.14 -17.42 14.26
N PRO A 21 -6.25 -16.09 14.34
CA PRO A 21 -6.06 -15.22 13.19
C PRO A 21 -4.72 -15.49 12.49
N SER A 22 -4.77 -15.71 11.18
CA SER A 22 -3.60 -15.77 10.33
C SER A 22 -3.26 -14.37 9.82
N ILE A 23 -1.97 -14.11 9.61
CA ILE A 23 -1.53 -12.85 9.00
C ILE A 23 -1.94 -12.88 7.53
N ARG A 24 -2.51 -11.76 7.03
CA ARG A 24 -2.88 -11.65 5.61
C ARG A 24 -1.66 -11.86 4.71
N ARG A 25 -1.78 -12.85 3.81
CA ARG A 25 -0.72 -13.21 2.86
C ARG A 25 -0.70 -12.30 1.62
N GLN A 26 -1.85 -11.78 1.21
CA GLN A 26 -1.99 -10.93 0.03
C GLN A 26 -1.33 -9.56 0.25
N ARG A 27 -0.55 -9.11 -0.74
CA ARG A 27 -0.10 -7.71 -0.81
C ARG A 27 -1.12 -6.92 -1.62
N TYR A 28 -1.54 -5.79 -1.10
CA TYR A 28 -2.33 -4.84 -1.87
C TYR A 28 -1.44 -4.11 -2.88
N GLU A 29 -2.01 -3.83 -4.05
CA GLU A 29 -1.29 -3.22 -5.18
C GLU A 29 -0.71 -1.86 -4.82
N LEU A 30 -1.47 -1.06 -4.06
CA LEU A 30 -1.08 0.24 -3.56
C LEU A 30 -0.58 0.15 -2.12
N GLN A 31 0.41 0.97 -1.81
CA GLN A 31 1.02 1.12 -0.50
C GLN A 31 0.98 2.58 -0.03
N PRO A 32 1.09 2.82 1.28
CA PRO A 32 1.34 4.16 1.80
C PRO A 32 2.54 4.81 1.08
N ASN A 33 2.42 6.10 0.78
CA ASN A 33 3.39 6.92 0.05
C ASN A 33 3.53 6.67 -1.45
N ASP A 34 2.76 5.76 -2.04
CA ASP A 34 2.65 5.68 -3.49
C ASP A 34 2.05 6.98 -4.06
N LEU A 35 2.51 7.38 -5.24
CA LEU A 35 1.89 8.44 -6.02
C LEU A 35 0.92 7.83 -7.01
N VAL A 36 -0.31 8.32 -6.94
CA VAL A 36 -1.42 7.84 -7.75
C VAL A 36 -2.08 8.99 -8.48
N ARG A 37 -2.61 8.72 -9.68
CA ARG A 37 -3.36 9.68 -10.47
C ARG A 37 -4.85 9.40 -10.33
N TYR A 38 -5.60 10.45 -10.04
CA TYR A 38 -7.05 10.43 -9.98
C TYR A 38 -7.60 11.73 -10.58
N LEU A 39 -8.55 11.63 -11.52
CA LEU A 39 -9.18 12.77 -12.19
C LEU A 39 -8.18 13.83 -12.70
N LYS A 40 -7.08 13.38 -13.31
CA LYS A 40 -5.95 14.19 -13.83
C LYS A 40 -4.99 14.78 -12.79
N SER A 41 -5.32 14.72 -11.50
CA SER A 41 -4.44 15.19 -10.41
C SER A 41 -3.63 14.04 -9.80
N ILE A 42 -2.45 14.37 -9.28
CA ILE A 42 -1.56 13.41 -8.62
C ILE A 42 -1.71 13.57 -7.11
N PHE A 43 -1.92 12.46 -6.42
CA PHE A 43 -2.10 12.39 -4.98
C PHE A 43 -1.14 11.39 -4.35
N ARG A 44 -0.88 11.58 -3.05
CA ARG A 44 -0.12 10.62 -2.25
C ARG A 44 -1.09 9.70 -1.51
N VAL A 45 -0.83 8.40 -1.59
CA VAL A 45 -1.59 7.40 -0.86
C VAL A 45 -1.22 7.46 0.62
N LYS A 46 -2.24 7.55 1.48
CA LYS A 46 -2.10 7.40 2.93
C LYS A 46 -2.14 5.92 3.32
N GLY A 47 -3.02 5.15 2.70
CA GLY A 47 -3.14 3.71 2.96
C GLY A 47 -4.27 3.07 2.16
N VAL A 48 -4.43 1.76 2.32
CA VAL A 48 -5.46 0.96 1.64
C VAL A 48 -6.29 0.24 2.70
N HIS A 49 -7.60 0.23 2.53
CA HIS A 49 -8.53 -0.40 3.47
C HIS A 49 -9.58 -1.24 2.73
N CYS A 50 -10.56 -1.79 3.46
CA CYS A 50 -11.62 -2.63 2.88
C CYS A 50 -11.07 -3.78 2.03
N TYR A 51 -10.06 -4.49 2.57
CA TYR A 51 -9.43 -5.63 1.90
C TYR A 51 -8.83 -5.29 0.52
N GLY A 52 -8.35 -4.06 0.32
CA GLY A 52 -7.76 -3.66 -0.97
C GLY A 52 -8.75 -3.04 -1.94
N LYS A 53 -10.02 -2.87 -1.57
CA LYS A 53 -11.04 -2.30 -2.45
C LYS A 53 -10.96 -0.77 -2.55
N TYR A 54 -10.47 -0.11 -1.50
CA TYR A 54 -10.43 1.34 -1.40
C TYR A 54 -9.06 1.84 -0.95
N VAL A 55 -8.63 2.95 -1.55
CA VAL A 55 -7.42 3.67 -1.20
C VAL A 55 -7.79 5.02 -0.59
N ILE A 56 -7.11 5.34 0.52
CA ILE A 56 -7.19 6.66 1.15
C ILE A 56 -6.08 7.51 0.53
N ILE A 57 -6.46 8.56 -0.17
CA ILE A 57 -5.53 9.56 -0.69
C ILE A 57 -5.53 10.81 0.20
N LYS A 58 -4.39 11.51 0.24
CA LYS A 58 -4.25 12.78 0.94
C LYS A 58 -4.03 13.90 -0.09
N ASP A 59 -4.85 14.94 -0.01
CA ASP A 59 -4.70 16.15 -0.80
C ASP A 59 -3.60 17.05 -0.24
N LYS A 60 -3.15 18.05 -1.01
CA LYS A 60 -2.11 19.01 -0.59
C LYS A 60 -2.48 19.77 0.67
N ILE A 61 -3.77 20.07 0.85
CA ILE A 61 -4.35 20.77 2.02
C ILE A 61 -4.47 19.82 3.24
N GLY A 62 -4.26 18.52 3.04
CA GLY A 62 -4.29 17.52 4.10
C GLY A 62 -5.63 16.84 4.33
N LYS A 63 -6.67 17.21 3.58
CA LYS A 63 -7.95 16.47 3.53
C LYS A 63 -7.73 15.07 2.94
N THR A 64 -8.46 14.10 3.48
CA THR A 64 -8.39 12.70 3.04
C THR A 64 -9.67 12.27 2.35
N PHE A 65 -9.53 11.49 1.28
CA PHE A 65 -10.66 10.98 0.51
C PHE A 65 -10.49 9.49 0.25
N ASP A 66 -11.61 8.78 0.23
CA ASP A 66 -11.68 7.36 -0.09
C ASP A 66 -12.08 7.17 -1.55
N ILE A 67 -11.25 6.41 -2.27
CA ILE A 67 -11.47 6.15 -3.69
C ILE A 67 -11.35 4.66 -3.95
N ASN A 68 -12.20 4.12 -4.81
CA ASN A 68 -12.08 2.73 -5.25
C ASN A 68 -10.76 2.54 -6.03
N VAL A 69 -9.99 1.52 -5.67
CA VAL A 69 -8.67 1.24 -6.29
C VAL A 69 -8.77 1.11 -7.82
N LYS A 70 -9.89 0.60 -8.36
CA LYS A 70 -10.10 0.47 -9.82
C LYS A 70 -10.14 1.80 -10.58
N LYS A 71 -10.40 2.91 -9.90
CA LYS A 71 -10.48 4.25 -10.51
C LYS A 71 -9.17 5.02 -10.43
N VAL A 72 -8.12 4.40 -9.91
CA VAL A 72 -6.88 5.05 -9.54
C VAL A 72 -5.74 4.41 -10.31
N GLU A 73 -4.93 5.23 -10.96
CA GLU A 73 -3.77 4.77 -11.71
C GLU A 73 -2.51 4.99 -10.89
N LEU A 74 -1.64 3.98 -10.81
CA LEU A 74 -0.35 4.13 -10.17
C LEU A 74 0.60 4.93 -11.08
N VAL A 75 1.18 6.01 -10.55
CA VAL A 75 2.19 6.81 -11.26
C VAL A 75 3.59 6.39 -10.84
N LYS A 76 3.81 6.29 -9.52
CA LYS A 76 5.12 5.98 -8.97
C LYS A 76 4.96 5.26 -7.64
N TYR A 77 5.63 4.14 -7.51
CA TYR A 77 5.75 3.48 -6.21
C TYR A 77 6.50 4.37 -5.22
N GLY A 78 5.96 4.48 -4.01
CA GLY A 78 6.65 4.99 -2.85
C GLY A 78 7.89 4.13 -2.64
N LYS A 79 9.07 4.75 -2.72
CA LYS A 79 10.28 4.10 -2.22
C LYS A 79 10.16 4.06 -0.70
N GLY A 80 10.01 2.86 -0.13
CA GLY A 80 10.27 2.62 1.29
C GLY A 80 11.78 2.59 1.56
N ILE A 81 12.16 2.89 2.82
CA ILE A 81 13.52 3.11 3.38
C ILE A 81 14.58 3.47 2.33
N GLN A 82 14.83 4.78 2.24
CA GLN A 82 15.93 5.36 1.50
C GLN A 82 17.11 5.49 2.47
N PHE A 83 18.16 4.67 2.24
CA PHE A 83 19.47 4.86 2.85
C PHE A 83 20.23 5.95 2.11
#